data_AF-A0A840FYZ5-F1
#
_entry.id   AF-A0A840FYZ5-F1
#
_cell.length_a   1.000
_cell.length_b   1.000
_cell.length_c   1.000
_cell.angle_alpha   90.00
_cell.angle_beta   90.00
_cell.angle_gamma   90.00
#
_symmetry.space_group_name_H-M   'P 1'
#
loop_
_entity.id
_entity.type
_entity.pdbx_description
1 polymer ?
#
loop_
_entity_poly.entity_id
_entity_poly.type
_entity_poly.pdbx_seq_one_letter_code
_entity_poly.pdbx_strand_id
1 'polypeptide(L)' 'MAEHKRWIDEGFEEGVFLMTGSLSGNQGGLVIAHGTTREVLEERVARDPFVKEDVVRVEIAEFAPNRADGRLQFLVDRA' A
#
# COMPACT_ATOMS: atom_id res chain seq x y z
N MET A 1 -5.29 10.27 12.78
CA MET A 1 -5.04 11.20 11.65
C MET A 1 -3.56 11.52 11.47
N ALA A 2 -2.89 12.23 12.40
CA ALA A 2 -1.48 12.57 12.22
C ALA A 2 -0.56 11.34 12.15
N GLU A 3 -0.79 10.35 13.02
CA GLU A 3 0.00 9.11 13.02
C GLU A 3 -0.26 8.23 11.80
N HIS A 4 -1.49 8.21 11.29
CA HIS A 4 -1.81 7.52 10.04
C HIS A 4 -1.06 8.17 8.85
N LYS A 5 -0.99 9.51 8.80
CA LYS A 5 -0.18 10.21 7.78
C LYS A 5 1.29 9.87 7.90
N ARG A 6 1.84 9.85 9.13
CA ARG A 6 3.24 9.46 9.37
C ARG A 6 3.52 8.04 8.88
N TRP A 7 2.62 7.09 9.14
CA TRP A 7 2.73 5.71 8.64
C TRP A 7 2.75 5.65 7.09
N ILE A 8 1.95 6.49 6.42
CA ILE A 8 2.00 6.64 4.95
C ILE A 8 3.36 7.20 4.51
N ASP A 9 3.83 8.26 5.17
CA ASP A 9 5.09 8.95 4.82
C ASP A 9 6.31 8.02 4.98
N GLU A 10 6.43 7.34 6.13
CA GLU A 10 7.41 6.25 6.36
C GLU A 10 7.33 5.20 5.24
N GLY A 11 6.10 4.93 4.78
CA GLY A 11 5.85 3.98 3.73
C GLY A 11 6.45 4.33 2.37
N PHE A 12 6.42 5.61 2.03
CA PHE A 12 7.06 6.17 0.84
C PHE A 12 8.56 6.33 1.01
N GLU A 13 9.04 6.76 2.19
CA GLU A 13 10.47 6.92 2.48
C GLU A 13 11.24 5.60 2.36
N GLU A 14 10.64 4.50 2.82
CA GLU A 14 11.19 3.15 2.68
C GLU A 14 11.03 2.58 1.25
N GLY A 15 10.38 3.29 0.34
CA GLY A 15 10.20 2.87 -1.06
C GLY A 15 9.26 1.68 -1.24
N VAL A 16 8.39 1.40 -0.26
CA VAL A 16 7.43 0.28 -0.33
C VAL A 16 6.07 0.75 -0.85
N PHE A 17 5.66 2.00 -0.59
CA PHE A 17 4.44 2.58 -1.15
C PHE A 17 4.74 3.36 -2.44
N LEU A 18 3.96 3.09 -3.49
CA LEU A 18 4.01 3.79 -4.77
C LEU A 18 2.97 4.88 -4.90
N MET A 19 1.81 4.65 -4.30
CA MET A 19 0.66 5.52 -4.48
C MET A 19 -0.32 5.32 -3.33
N THR A 20 -0.94 6.41 -2.90
CA THR A 20 -2.11 6.38 -2.03
C THR A 20 -3.23 7.21 -2.65
N GLY A 21 -4.48 6.89 -2.34
CA GLY A 21 -5.64 7.60 -2.88
C GLY A 21 -6.93 7.27 -2.14
N SER A 22 -8.00 7.97 -2.49
CA SER A 22 -9.35 7.68 -1.97
C SER A 22 -10.12 6.81 -2.95
N LEU A 23 -10.82 5.80 -2.43
CA LEU A 23 -11.76 5.01 -3.21
C LEU A 23 -13.05 5.80 -3.43
N SER A 24 -13.62 5.66 -4.63
CA SER A 24 -14.92 6.27 -4.98
C SER A 24 -16.03 5.78 -4.05
N GLY A 25 -17.05 6.61 -3.84
CA GLY A 25 -18.21 6.23 -3.03
C GLY A 25 -17.93 6.14 -1.53
N ASN A 26 -16.89 6.82 -1.04
CA ASN A 26 -16.52 6.87 0.38
C ASN A 26 -16.21 5.48 0.97
N GLN A 27 -15.61 4.60 0.15
CA GLN A 27 -15.22 3.24 0.55
C GLN A 27 -13.88 3.18 1.30
N GLY A 28 -13.28 4.35 1.58
CA GLY A 28 -12.01 4.46 2.30
C GLY A 28 -10.85 4.84 1.37
N GLY A 29 -9.67 4.30 1.66
CA GLY A 29 -8.42 4.58 0.95
C GLY A 29 -7.90 3.38 0.16
N LEU A 30 -7.00 3.66 -0.77
CA LEU A 30 -6.21 2.68 -1.51
C LEU A 30 -4.73 2.99 -1.31
N VAL A 31 -3.93 1.94 -1.17
CA VAL A 31 -2.47 2.01 -1.23
C VAL A 31 -2.00 1.01 -2.27
N ILE A 32 -1.11 1.42 -3.17
CA ILE A 32 -0.35 0.50 -4.02
C ILE A 32 1.03 0.34 -3.39
N ALA A 33 1.36 -0.90 -3.04
CA ALA A 33 2.67 -1.29 -2.52
C ALA A 33 3.46 -2.10 -3.56
N HIS A 34 4.79 -2.01 -3.51
CA HIS A 34 5.70 -2.80 -4.33
C HIS A 34 6.99 -3.13 -3.57
N GLY A 35 7.80 -4.05 -4.13
CA GLY A 35 9.12 -4.35 -3.57
C GLY A 35 9.07 -5.00 -2.18
N THR A 36 7.98 -5.67 -1.85
CA THR A 36 7.77 -6.33 -0.55
C THR A 36 7.03 -7.65 -0.73
N THR A 37 7.06 -8.51 0.29
CA THR A 37 6.24 -9.73 0.31
C THR A 37 4.91 -9.47 0.98
N ARG A 38 3.95 -10.37 0.77
CA ARG A 38 2.65 -10.29 1.41
C ARG A 38 2.74 -10.24 2.94
N GLU A 39 3.58 -11.07 3.53
CA GLU A 39 3.74 -11.16 4.99
C GLU A 39 4.29 -9.86 5.58
N VAL A 40 5.32 -9.28 4.94
CA VAL A 40 5.90 -8.00 5.37
C VAL A 40 4.90 -6.86 5.22
N LEU A 41 4.09 -6.88 4.14
CA LEU A 41 3.03 -5.90 3.95
C LEU A 41 1.94 -6.04 5.01
N GLU A 42 1.51 -7.26 5.35
CA GLU A 42 0.52 -7.52 6.40
C GLU A 42 1.01 -7.01 7.76
N GLU A 43 2.27 -7.26 8.12
CA GLU A 43 2.87 -6.72 9.35
C GLU A 43 2.93 -5.19 9.36
N ARG A 44 3.23 -4.56 8.23
CA ARG A 44 3.23 -3.10 8.11
C ARG A 44 1.82 -2.53 8.22
N VAL A 45 0.84 -3.14 7.57
CA VAL A 45 -0.57 -2.74 7.63
C VAL A 45 -1.09 -2.85 9.06
N ALA A 46 -0.73 -3.90 9.80
CA ALA A 46 -1.07 -4.04 11.21
C ALA A 46 -0.49 -2.94 12.10
N ARG A 47 0.48 -2.15 11.60
CA ARG A 47 1.05 -1.00 12.32
C ARG A 47 0.27 0.29 12.11
N ASP A 48 -0.59 0.38 11.09
CA ASP A 48 -1.44 1.55 10.84
C ASP A 48 -2.36 1.79 12.05
N PRO A 49 -2.33 3.00 12.65
CA PRO A 49 -3.25 3.37 13.71
C PRO A 49 -4.73 3.12 13.38
N PHE A 50 -5.16 3.28 12.13
CA PHE A 50 -6.55 3.00 11.76
C PHE A 50 -6.91 1.52 11.79
N VAL A 51 -5.93 0.65 11.55
CA VAL A 51 -6.11 -0.80 11.65
C VAL A 51 -6.08 -1.24 13.12
N LYS A 52 -5.12 -0.72 13.90
CA LYS A 52 -5.00 -1.06 15.34
C LYS A 52 -6.22 -0.67 16.15
N GLU A 53 -6.80 0.48 15.84
CA GLU A 53 -7.97 1.02 16.53
C GLU A 53 -9.30 0.53 15.92
N ASP A 54 -9.25 -0.48 15.03
CA ASP A 54 -10.42 -1.09 14.34
C ASP A 54 -11.32 -0.06 13.62
N VAL A 55 -10.73 1.03 13.13
CA VAL A 55 -11.43 2.09 12.37
C VAL A 55 -11.68 1.65 10.93
N VAL A 56 -10.78 0.84 10.38
CA VAL A 56 -10.86 0.33 9.00
C VAL A 56 -10.62 -1.17 8.95
N ARG A 57 -11.30 -1.83 8.01
CA ARG A 57 -10.97 -3.20 7.61
C ARG A 57 -10.12 -3.12 6.35
N VAL A 58 -9.05 -3.90 6.31
CA VAL A 58 -8.13 -3.91 5.16
C VAL A 58 -8.33 -5.18 4.35
N GLU A 59 -8.42 -5.01 3.05
CA GLU A 59 -8.33 -6.09 2.07
C GLU A 59 -6.99 -5.96 1.35
N ILE A 60 -6.24 -7.05 1.27
CA ILE A 60 -4.96 -7.10 0.56
C ILE A 60 -5.13 -8.03 -0.64
N ALA A 61 -4.97 -7.47 -1.83
CA ALA A 61 -4.96 -8.21 -3.08
C ALA A 61 -3.54 -8.19 -3.67
N GLU A 62 -2.92 -9.37 -3.75
CA GLU A 62 -1.63 -9.56 -4.40
C GLU A 62 -1.83 -9.98 -5.85
N PHE A 63 -1.02 -9.43 -6.77
CA PHE A 63 -1.04 -9.83 -8.16
C PHE A 63 0.35 -9.69 -8.80
N ALA A 64 0.63 -10.53 -9.79
CA ALA A 64 1.83 -10.43 -10.62
C ALA A 64 1.50 -9.73 -11.95
N PRO A 65 1.97 -8.50 -12.19
CA PRO A 65 1.70 -7.81 -13.45
C PRO A 65 2.44 -8.49 -14.60
N ASN A 66 1.72 -8.81 -15.69
CA ASN A 66 2.30 -9.44 -16.88
C ASN A 66 2.67 -8.44 -17.99
N ARG A 67 2.12 -7.23 -17.93
CA ARG A 67 2.33 -6.17 -18.92
C ARG A 67 2.06 -4.82 -18.26
N ALA A 68 2.91 -3.86 -18.54
CA ALA A 68 2.73 -2.47 -18.12
C ALA A 68 3.01 -1.51 -19.28
N ASP A 69 2.58 -0.25 -19.14
CA ASP A 69 3.09 0.85 -19.96
C ASP A 69 4.59 1.04 -19.68
N GLY A 70 5.34 1.55 -20.66
CA GLY A 70 6.79 1.73 -20.51
C GLY A 70 7.20 2.56 -19.29
N ARG A 71 6.37 3.52 -18.86
CA ARG A 71 6.60 4.33 -17.65
C ARG A 71 6.53 3.54 -16.34
N LEU A 72 5.92 2.35 -16.37
CA LEU A 72 5.67 1.48 -15.22
C LEU A 72 6.36 0.12 -15.37
N GLN A 73 7.27 -0.02 -16.33
CA GLN A 73 7.92 -1.30 -16.65
C GLN A 73 8.68 -1.90 -15.45
N PHE A 74 9.18 -1.04 -14.55
CA PHE A 74 9.82 -1.42 -13.29
C PHE A 74 8.92 -2.24 -12.34
N LEU A 75 7.60 -2.29 -12.57
CA LEU A 75 6.67 -3.13 -11.80
C LEU A 75 6.57 -4.56 -12.33
N VAL A 76 6.94 -4.78 -13.59
CA VAL A 76 6.92 -6.10 -14.26
C VAL A 76 8.29 -6.75 -14.19
N ASP A 77 9.33 -5.94 -14.34
CA ASP A 77 10.71 -6.39 -14.26
C ASP A 77 10.99 -6.79 -12.81
N ARG A 78 11.07 -8.11 -12.55
CA ARG A 78 11.31 -8.64 -11.21
C ARG A 78 12.62 -8.05 -10.68
N ALA A 79 12.53 -7.30 -9.58
CA ALA A 79 13.67 -7.02 -8.72
C ALA A 79 14.22 -8.33 -8.13
#